data_AF-A0A0D3VCD5-F1
#
_entry.id   AF-A0A0D3VCD5-F1
#
_cell.length_a   1.000
_cell.length_b   1.000
_cell.length_c   1.000
_cell.angle_alpha   90.00
_cell.angle_beta   90.00
_cell.angle_gamma   90.00
#
_symmetry.space_group_name_H-M   'P 1'
#
loop_
_entity.id
_entity.type
_entity.pdbx_description
1 polymer ?
#
loop_
_entity_poly.entity_id
_entity_poly.type
_entity_poly.pdbx_seq_one_letter_code
_entity_poly.pdbx_strand_id
1 'polypeptide(L)'
;MKKFPLFSFSLLVACSVALGGCGTETTPVSTSNVSQKELNYKIVVDEKFKNTEQREIRVTTEETDFEGITQEIQSKYKDQSLDSLHLYIHAPDVKDNFGVLKAHSFIAYTQKGAVQAGLTEKDSYKVEVEADVSTDTSTTNNKDDQTSKEWQDSFKEIAVSQAGTYVELTEKKGALPADRIEEYSKVVIQQANKIVDSSVKDELTELSNLIKEDKLEEVKSFLKKLE
;
A
#
# COMPACT_ATOMS: atom_id res chain seq x y z
N MET A 1 18.21 46.68 48.82
CA MET A 1 17.87 46.67 50.27
C MET A 1 16.44 46.17 50.42
N LYS A 2 16.23 45.15 51.29
CA LYS A 2 15.00 44.88 52.10
C LYS A 2 13.71 44.53 51.31
N LYS A 3 12.90 43.53 51.63
CA LYS A 3 12.73 42.60 52.76
C LYS A 3 11.67 41.55 52.33
N PHE A 4 11.82 40.30 52.76
CA PHE A 4 10.69 39.35 52.92
C PHE A 4 9.80 39.79 54.11
N PRO A 5 8.54 39.31 54.18
CA PRO A 5 8.29 38.29 55.21
C PRO A 5 7.29 37.17 54.81
N LEU A 6 7.55 35.99 55.38
CA LEU A 6 6.59 34.91 55.68
C LEU A 6 5.62 35.34 56.80
N PHE A 7 4.42 34.74 56.84
CA PHE A 7 3.69 34.18 58.01
C PHE A 7 2.34 33.67 57.46
N SER A 8 1.95 32.38 57.45
CA SER A 8 1.75 31.33 58.48
C SER A 8 0.26 31.13 58.84
N PHE A 9 -0.08 29.89 59.24
CA PHE A 9 -1.35 29.34 59.80
C PHE A 9 -2.43 28.92 58.78
N SER A 10 -2.61 27.62 58.48
CA SER A 10 -3.21 26.51 59.28
C SER A 10 -4.71 26.69 59.56
N LEU A 11 -5.59 25.85 58.96
CA LEU A 11 -6.47 24.91 59.67
C LEU A 11 -7.32 24.05 58.69
N LEU A 12 -7.77 22.92 59.24
CA LEU A 12 -8.30 21.67 58.69
C LEU A 12 -9.73 21.69 58.10
N VAL A 13 -9.94 20.72 57.19
CA VAL A 13 -11.03 19.73 57.05
C VAL A 13 -12.47 20.23 56.83
N ALA A 14 -13.08 19.76 55.73
CA ALA A 14 -14.37 19.09 55.77
C ALA A 14 -14.58 18.21 54.53
N CYS A 15 -14.95 16.95 54.76
CA CYS A 15 -15.48 16.03 53.77
C CYS A 15 -16.80 16.56 53.18
N SER A 16 -16.95 16.43 51.87
CA SER A 16 -18.27 16.34 51.23
C SER A 16 -18.21 15.23 50.18
N VAL A 17 -18.59 14.03 50.61
CA VAL A 17 -19.10 13.00 49.72
C VAL A 17 -20.54 13.41 49.41
N ALA A 18 -20.81 13.81 48.17
CA ALA A 18 -22.17 14.02 47.69
C ALA A 18 -22.31 13.33 46.33
N LEU A 19 -23.02 12.21 46.39
CA LEU A 19 -23.67 11.53 45.28
C LEU A 19 -24.63 12.48 44.56
N GLY A 20 -24.67 12.40 43.23
CA GLY A 20 -25.86 12.75 42.46
C GLY A 20 -25.57 13.37 41.10
N GLY A 21 -25.78 12.60 40.03
CA GLY A 21 -26.14 13.16 38.71
C GLY A 21 -25.55 12.43 37.50
N CYS A 22 -26.38 11.56 36.89
CA CYS A 22 -26.34 11.01 35.54
C CYS A 22 -25.16 11.40 34.61
N GLY A 23 -24.42 10.39 34.16
CA GLY A 23 -23.52 10.50 33.02
C GLY A 23 -23.11 9.13 32.52
N THR A 24 -23.93 8.58 31.61
CA THR A 24 -23.62 7.52 30.64
C THR A 24 -22.73 6.37 31.10
N GLU A 25 -23.34 5.19 31.21
CA GLU A 25 -22.64 3.91 31.17
C GLU A 25 -21.58 3.92 30.07
N THR A 26 -20.32 4.08 30.46
CA THR A 26 -19.20 3.80 29.58
C THR A 26 -19.07 2.29 29.59
N THR A 27 -19.78 1.66 28.67
CA THR A 27 -19.50 0.29 28.23
C THR A 27 -17.99 0.23 28.00
N PRO A 28 -17.24 -0.65 28.70
CA PRO A 28 -15.88 -0.91 28.31
C PRO A 28 -15.94 -1.37 26.86
N VAL A 29 -15.25 -0.63 25.98
CA VAL A 29 -15.07 -1.00 24.59
C VAL A 29 -14.65 -2.45 24.59
N SER A 30 -15.55 -3.28 24.08
CA SER A 30 -15.31 -4.70 23.87
C SER A 30 -14.06 -4.77 23.02
N THR A 31 -12.92 -5.08 23.64
CA THR A 31 -11.80 -5.68 22.95
C THR A 31 -12.37 -6.92 22.31
N SER A 32 -12.68 -6.82 21.02
CA SER A 32 -13.05 -7.95 20.20
C SER A 32 -11.93 -8.97 20.36
N ASN A 33 -12.15 -9.95 21.23
CA ASN A 33 -11.49 -11.24 21.16
C ASN A 33 -12.01 -11.89 19.88
N VAL A 34 -11.60 -11.36 18.73
CA VAL A 34 -11.43 -12.18 17.55
C VAL A 34 -10.29 -13.09 17.95
N SER A 35 -10.61 -14.36 18.17
CA SER A 35 -9.60 -15.41 18.16
C SER A 35 -8.93 -15.33 16.80
N GLN A 36 -7.87 -14.53 16.67
CA GLN A 36 -7.05 -14.47 15.46
C GLN A 36 -6.46 -15.86 15.32
N LYS A 37 -7.07 -16.65 14.43
CA LYS A 37 -6.40 -17.80 13.86
C LYS A 37 -5.06 -17.26 13.37
N GLU A 38 -3.95 -17.71 13.95
CA GLU A 38 -2.61 -17.28 13.54
C GLU A 38 -2.44 -17.69 12.07
N LEU A 39 -2.44 -16.71 11.17
CA LEU A 39 -2.39 -16.97 9.74
C LEU A 39 -0.95 -17.33 9.37
N ASN A 40 -0.77 -18.50 8.73
CA ASN A 40 0.56 -18.96 8.39
C ASN A 40 0.98 -18.47 7.00
N TYR A 41 1.83 -17.45 6.94
CA TYR A 41 2.46 -16.97 5.71
C TYR A 41 3.91 -16.57 5.96
N LYS A 42 4.70 -16.54 4.88
CA LYS A 42 6.09 -16.07 4.90
C LYS A 42 6.25 -14.88 3.97
N ILE A 43 6.81 -13.78 4.48
CA ILE A 43 7.27 -12.66 3.65
C ILE A 43 8.52 -13.11 2.90
N VAL A 44 8.48 -13.02 1.57
CA VAL A 44 9.59 -13.40 0.67
C VAL A 44 10.20 -12.20 -0.06
N VAL A 45 9.46 -11.10 -0.15
CA VAL A 45 9.94 -9.80 -0.66
C VAL A 45 9.38 -8.70 0.24
N ASP A 46 10.24 -7.75 0.59
CA ASP A 46 9.90 -6.56 1.34
C ASP A 46 10.77 -5.40 0.83
N GLU A 47 10.24 -4.59 -0.08
CA GLU A 47 11.01 -3.59 -0.81
C GLU A 47 10.28 -2.25 -0.88
N LYS A 48 10.96 -1.17 -0.47
CA LYS A 48 10.46 0.20 -0.59
C LYS A 48 10.83 0.74 -1.97
N PHE A 49 9.86 1.27 -2.71
CA PHE A 49 10.13 1.93 -3.98
C PHE A 49 10.95 3.20 -3.75
N LYS A 50 12.04 3.34 -4.50
CA LYS A 50 12.99 4.45 -4.35
C LYS A 50 12.28 5.79 -4.50
N ASN A 51 12.61 6.75 -3.64
CA ASN A 51 12.07 8.12 -3.61
C ASN A 51 10.56 8.28 -3.34
N THR A 52 9.84 7.18 -3.06
CA THR A 52 8.42 7.23 -2.68
C THR A 52 8.23 6.76 -1.23
N GLU A 53 7.03 6.94 -0.67
CA GLU A 53 6.61 6.27 0.57
C GLU A 53 5.79 5.01 0.29
N GLN A 54 6.04 4.32 -0.83
CA GLN A 54 5.34 3.09 -1.22
C GLN A 54 6.22 1.87 -1.03
N ARG A 55 5.60 0.73 -0.76
CA ARG A 55 6.29 -0.54 -0.52
C ARG A 55 5.63 -1.71 -1.23
N GLU A 56 6.43 -2.59 -1.82
CA GLU A 56 6.03 -3.88 -2.34
C GLU A 56 6.32 -4.95 -1.28
N ILE A 57 5.28 -5.68 -0.89
CA ILE A 57 5.41 -6.88 -0.07
C ILE A 57 4.96 -8.07 -0.90
N ARG A 58 5.72 -9.16 -0.84
CA ARG A 58 5.24 -10.43 -1.33
C ARG A 58 5.28 -11.48 -0.25
N VAL A 59 4.23 -12.27 -0.19
CA VAL A 59 4.11 -13.38 0.74
C VAL A 59 3.82 -14.68 -0.01
N THR A 60 4.22 -15.78 0.61
CA THR A 60 3.82 -17.14 0.22
C THR A 60 3.02 -17.79 1.36
N THR A 61 1.94 -18.49 1.01
CA THR A 61 1.04 -19.14 1.98
C THR A 61 0.20 -20.24 1.33
N GLU A 62 -0.16 -21.27 2.11
CA GLU A 62 -1.21 -22.23 1.76
C GLU A 62 -2.61 -21.77 2.22
N GLU A 63 -2.69 -20.68 2.99
CA GLU A 63 -3.95 -20.12 3.48
C GLU A 63 -4.75 -19.48 2.34
N THR A 64 -6.07 -19.49 2.48
CA THR A 64 -7.01 -18.84 1.55
C THR A 64 -7.65 -17.58 2.13
N ASP A 65 -7.35 -17.25 3.39
CA ASP A 65 -7.84 -16.04 4.05
C ASP A 65 -6.98 -14.82 3.67
N PHE A 66 -7.10 -14.40 2.41
CA PHE A 66 -6.34 -13.28 1.85
C PHE A 66 -6.67 -11.95 2.52
N GLU A 67 -7.91 -11.79 2.97
CA GLU A 67 -8.38 -10.63 3.72
C GLU A 67 -7.66 -10.52 5.07
N GLY A 68 -7.62 -11.62 5.84
CA GLY A 68 -6.92 -11.67 7.12
C GLY A 68 -5.43 -11.39 6.98
N ILE A 69 -4.77 -11.97 5.97
CA ILE A 69 -3.34 -11.71 5.68
C ILE A 69 -3.13 -10.22 5.35
N THR A 70 -4.03 -9.63 4.57
CA THR A 70 -3.97 -8.21 4.21
C THR A 70 -4.07 -7.32 5.45
N GLN A 71 -5.01 -7.60 6.35
CA GLN A 71 -5.18 -6.85 7.61
C GLN A 71 -3.98 -6.98 8.54
N GLU A 72 -3.39 -8.18 8.65
CA GLU A 72 -2.18 -8.40 9.44
C GLU A 72 -0.99 -7.62 8.88
N ILE A 73 -0.77 -7.66 7.55
CA ILE A 73 0.28 -6.89 6.90
C ILE A 73 0.02 -5.39 7.04
N GLN A 74 -1.20 -4.91 6.82
CA GLN A 74 -1.54 -3.50 7.03
C GLN A 74 -1.17 -3.05 8.45
N SER A 75 -1.58 -3.83 9.46
CA SER A 75 -1.29 -3.53 10.87
C SER A 75 0.21 -3.52 11.15
N LYS A 76 0.96 -4.47 10.58
CA LYS A 76 2.41 -4.61 10.76
C LYS A 76 3.22 -3.43 10.21
N TYR A 77 2.73 -2.77 9.15
CA TYR A 77 3.46 -1.68 8.47
C TYR A 77 2.91 -0.27 8.76
N LYS A 78 1.83 -0.15 9.55
CA LYS A 78 1.13 1.12 9.83
C LYS A 78 2.03 2.25 10.34
N ASP A 79 3.00 1.93 11.20
CA ASP A 79 3.85 2.95 11.85
C ASP A 79 5.12 3.30 11.04
N GLN A 80 5.26 2.80 9.81
CA GLN A 80 6.45 2.99 8.99
C GLN A 80 6.42 4.25 8.10
N SER A 81 5.47 5.16 8.33
CA SER A 81 5.32 6.40 7.54
C SER A 81 5.14 6.16 6.03
N LEU A 82 4.52 5.04 5.67
CA LEU A 82 4.19 4.71 4.28
C LEU A 82 2.93 5.46 3.82
N ASP A 83 2.87 5.79 2.53
CA ASP A 83 1.64 6.23 1.86
C ASP A 83 0.78 5.00 1.54
N SER A 84 1.34 4.02 0.83
CA SER A 84 0.64 2.79 0.39
C SER A 84 1.55 1.56 0.34
N LEU A 85 0.93 0.39 0.22
CA LEU A 85 1.60 -0.90 0.12
C LEU A 85 0.88 -1.80 -0.89
N HIS A 86 1.65 -2.40 -1.79
CA HIS A 86 1.19 -3.43 -2.73
C HIS A 86 1.57 -4.80 -2.18
N LEU A 87 0.58 -5.59 -1.76
CA LEU A 87 0.78 -6.91 -1.18
C LEU A 87 0.41 -7.98 -2.20
N TYR A 88 1.37 -8.80 -2.59
CA TYR A 88 1.13 -9.93 -3.49
C TYR A 88 1.20 -11.26 -2.73
N ILE A 89 0.09 -11.99 -2.74
CA ILE A 89 -0.07 -13.25 -2.00
C ILE A 89 0.00 -14.40 -3.00
N HIS A 90 0.96 -15.30 -2.81
CA HIS A 90 1.21 -16.44 -3.70
C HIS A 90 1.02 -17.76 -2.97
N ALA A 91 0.56 -18.77 -3.70
CA ALA A 91 0.71 -20.15 -3.23
C ALA A 91 2.21 -20.55 -3.23
N PRO A 92 2.65 -21.46 -2.37
CA PRO A 92 4.02 -21.99 -2.44
C PRO A 92 4.22 -22.85 -3.70
N ASP A 93 5.44 -22.84 -4.23
CA ASP A 93 5.89 -23.77 -5.27
C ASP A 93 7.13 -24.54 -4.80
N VAL A 94 7.26 -25.79 -5.28
CA VAL A 94 8.19 -26.82 -4.82
C VAL A 94 9.67 -26.45 -5.02
N LYS A 95 9.96 -25.44 -5.86
CA LYS A 95 11.34 -25.05 -6.19
C LYS A 95 11.81 -23.78 -5.48
N ASP A 96 10.97 -22.75 -5.34
CA ASP A 96 11.45 -21.41 -4.96
C ASP A 96 10.70 -20.75 -3.78
N ASN A 97 9.82 -21.47 -3.05
CA ASN A 97 8.95 -20.90 -2.01
C ASN A 97 8.11 -19.71 -2.50
N PHE A 98 7.88 -19.62 -3.81
CA PHE A 98 7.18 -18.52 -4.44
C PHE A 98 6.50 -19.04 -5.70
N GLY A 99 5.22 -19.38 -5.58
CA GLY A 99 4.44 -19.99 -6.64
C GLY A 99 3.43 -19.02 -7.26
N VAL A 100 2.28 -19.56 -7.65
CA VAL A 100 1.25 -18.85 -8.42
C VAL A 100 0.64 -17.73 -7.59
N LEU A 101 0.47 -16.55 -8.19
CA LEU A 101 -0.29 -15.44 -7.59
C LEU A 101 -1.71 -15.92 -7.26
N LYS A 102 -2.23 -15.47 -6.12
CA LYS A 102 -3.58 -15.81 -5.64
C LYS A 102 -4.37 -14.57 -5.32
N ALA A 103 -3.71 -13.54 -4.79
CA ALA A 103 -4.34 -12.26 -4.57
C ALA A 103 -3.33 -11.12 -4.66
N HIS A 104 -3.79 -9.98 -5.13
CA HIS A 104 -3.09 -8.70 -5.04
C HIS A 104 -3.93 -7.75 -4.18
N SER A 105 -3.38 -7.37 -3.04
CA SER A 105 -3.99 -6.39 -2.15
C SER A 105 -3.34 -5.02 -2.31
N PHE A 106 -4.19 -4.01 -2.34
CA PHE A 106 -3.84 -2.60 -2.36
C PHE A 106 -4.14 -2.06 -0.97
N ILE A 107 -3.15 -1.49 -0.28
CA ILE A 107 -3.28 -0.98 1.09
C ILE A 107 -2.88 0.49 1.10
N ALA A 108 -3.67 1.34 1.76
CA ALA A 108 -3.35 2.75 1.95
C ALA A 108 -3.36 3.13 3.44
N TYR A 109 -2.39 3.96 3.83
CA TYR A 109 -2.28 4.54 5.16
C TYR A 109 -2.58 6.04 5.13
N THR A 110 -2.30 6.71 4.02
CA THR A 110 -2.58 8.13 3.82
C THR A 110 -3.58 8.34 2.68
N GLN A 111 -4.14 9.55 2.58
CA GLN A 111 -5.03 9.89 1.45
C GLN A 111 -4.24 9.88 0.12
N LYS A 112 -2.97 10.27 0.17
CA LYS A 112 -2.05 10.17 -0.96
C LYS A 112 -1.91 8.73 -1.44
N GLY A 113 -1.66 7.81 -0.50
CA GLY A 113 -1.58 6.39 -0.77
C GLY A 113 -2.86 5.77 -1.30
N ALA A 114 -4.03 6.21 -0.79
CA ALA A 114 -5.32 5.74 -1.27
C ALA A 114 -5.46 5.95 -2.78
N VAL A 115 -5.15 7.17 -3.26
CA VAL A 115 -5.21 7.48 -4.70
C VAL A 115 -4.17 6.71 -5.51
N GLN A 116 -2.93 6.60 -5.01
CA GLN A 116 -1.87 5.82 -5.68
C GLN A 116 -2.30 4.37 -5.89
N ALA A 117 -2.89 3.77 -4.85
CA ALA A 117 -3.36 2.39 -4.81
C ALA A 117 -4.77 2.19 -5.44
N GLY A 118 -5.44 3.26 -5.88
CA GLY A 118 -6.78 3.19 -6.49
C GLY A 118 -7.92 2.91 -5.50
N LEU A 119 -7.78 3.40 -4.27
CA LEU A 119 -8.74 3.33 -3.17
C LEU A 119 -9.39 4.69 -2.92
N THR A 120 -10.52 4.70 -2.21
CA THR A 120 -11.33 5.91 -1.99
C THR A 120 -10.92 6.72 -0.76
N GLU A 121 -10.34 6.07 0.25
CA GLU A 121 -10.03 6.68 1.54
C GLU A 121 -8.73 6.12 2.13
N LYS A 122 -8.09 6.90 3.01
CA LYS A 122 -6.94 6.44 3.79
C LYS A 122 -7.31 5.31 4.76
N ASP A 123 -6.29 4.65 5.32
CA ASP A 123 -6.46 3.56 6.28
C ASP A 123 -7.36 2.42 5.75
N SER A 124 -7.41 2.25 4.42
CA SER A 124 -8.26 1.26 3.74
C SER A 124 -7.43 0.29 2.90
N TYR A 125 -8.07 -0.78 2.45
CA TYR A 125 -7.47 -1.72 1.53
C TYR A 125 -8.52 -2.34 0.61
N LYS A 126 -8.06 -2.96 -0.47
CA LYS A 126 -8.84 -3.79 -1.39
C LYS A 126 -8.05 -5.04 -1.71
N VAL A 127 -8.70 -6.19 -1.70
CA VAL A 127 -8.11 -7.48 -2.10
C VAL A 127 -8.69 -7.90 -3.45
N GLU A 128 -7.84 -8.05 -4.46
CA GLU A 128 -8.21 -8.63 -5.76
C GLU A 128 -7.72 -10.09 -5.80
N VAL A 129 -8.65 -11.05 -5.80
CA VAL A 129 -8.32 -12.48 -5.87
C VAL A 129 -8.24 -12.92 -7.33
N GLU A 130 -7.16 -13.63 -7.71
CA GLU A 130 -7.07 -14.31 -9.00
C GLU A 130 -8.01 -15.52 -9.02
N ALA A 131 -9.25 -15.28 -9.41
CA ALA A 131 -10.15 -16.29 -9.97
C ALA A 131 -10.32 -15.99 -11.48
N ASP A 132 -10.37 -17.04 -12.29
CA ASP A 132 -10.63 -17.06 -13.74
C ASP A 132 -11.08 -15.73 -14.38
N VAL A 133 -10.32 -15.29 -15.38
CA VAL A 133 -10.59 -14.21 -16.34
C VAL A 133 -12.04 -13.75 -16.34
N SER A 134 -12.32 -12.69 -15.58
CA SER A 134 -13.48 -11.84 -15.78
C SER A 134 -13.07 -10.44 -15.37
N THR A 135 -12.65 -9.68 -16.38
CA THR A 135 -12.54 -8.24 -16.36
C THR A 135 -13.73 -7.61 -15.65
N ASP A 136 -13.49 -7.00 -14.50
CA ASP A 136 -14.31 -5.89 -14.05
C ASP A 136 -13.40 -4.75 -13.61
N THR A 137 -12.99 -3.97 -14.61
CA THR A 137 -12.37 -2.67 -14.41
C THR A 137 -13.45 -1.75 -13.84
N SER A 138 -13.66 -1.81 -12.52
CA SER A 138 -14.48 -0.83 -11.82
C SER A 138 -13.80 0.53 -11.92
N THR A 139 -14.21 1.26 -12.94
CA THR A 139 -13.99 2.69 -13.12
C THR A 139 -14.88 3.37 -12.09
N THR A 140 -14.32 4.09 -11.11
CA THR A 140 -15.15 4.97 -10.29
C THR A 140 -14.45 6.28 -9.98
N ASN A 141 -15.08 7.33 -10.49
CA ASN A 141 -14.78 8.74 -10.32
C ASN A 141 -14.77 9.12 -8.83
N ASN A 142 -13.60 9.41 -8.27
CA ASN A 142 -13.50 10.24 -7.07
C ASN A 142 -12.98 11.63 -7.47
N LYS A 143 -13.70 12.67 -7.07
CA LYS A 143 -13.46 14.10 -7.37
C LYS A 143 -12.27 14.68 -6.59
N ASP A 144 -11.19 13.93 -6.43
CA ASP A 144 -9.91 14.53 -6.09
C ASP A 144 -9.32 15.04 -7.40
N ASP A 145 -8.98 16.33 -7.45
CA ASP A 145 -8.37 16.95 -8.63
C ASP A 145 -6.95 16.40 -8.82
N GLN A 146 -6.87 15.21 -9.41
CA GLN A 146 -5.65 14.47 -9.69
C GLN A 146 -4.81 15.12 -10.81
N THR A 147 -5.19 16.31 -11.27
CA THR A 147 -4.47 17.06 -12.30
C THR A 147 -3.28 17.86 -11.75
N SER A 148 -3.16 17.98 -10.42
CA SER A 148 -2.04 18.71 -9.81
C SER A 148 -0.67 18.12 -10.21
N LYS A 149 0.36 18.96 -10.30
CA LYS A 149 1.71 18.51 -10.66
C LYS A 149 2.23 17.41 -9.72
N GLU A 150 1.99 17.50 -8.42
CA GLU A 150 2.41 16.48 -7.46
C GLU A 150 1.77 15.12 -7.76
N TRP A 151 0.49 15.11 -8.14
CA TRP A 151 -0.23 13.89 -8.52
C TRP A 151 0.33 13.29 -9.80
N GLN A 152 0.48 14.12 -10.83
CA GLN A 152 0.99 13.69 -12.14
C GLN A 152 2.43 13.16 -12.04
N ASP A 153 3.28 13.83 -11.26
CA ASP A 153 4.65 13.39 -11.00
C ASP A 153 4.66 12.04 -10.26
N SER A 154 3.78 11.85 -9.27
CA SER A 154 3.68 10.58 -8.54
C SER A 154 3.24 9.42 -9.42
N PHE A 155 2.29 9.62 -10.34
CA PHE A 155 1.86 8.55 -11.26
C PHE A 155 2.99 8.16 -12.22
N LYS A 156 3.73 9.16 -12.74
CA LYS A 156 4.91 8.92 -13.57
C LYS A 156 5.98 8.15 -12.79
N GLU A 157 6.25 8.55 -11.55
CA GLU A 157 7.27 7.91 -10.71
C GLU A 157 6.94 6.43 -10.42
N ILE A 158 5.69 6.10 -10.10
CA ILE A 158 5.25 4.71 -9.89
C ILE A 158 5.46 3.89 -11.18
N ALA A 159 5.05 4.42 -12.32
CA ALA A 159 5.19 3.73 -13.60
C ALA A 159 6.67 3.45 -13.93
N VAL A 160 7.53 4.46 -13.78
CA VAL A 160 8.98 4.35 -14.01
C VAL A 160 9.63 3.38 -13.01
N SER A 161 9.25 3.43 -11.74
CA SER A 161 9.78 2.53 -10.70
C SER A 161 9.40 1.06 -10.96
N GLN A 162 8.16 0.82 -11.39
CA GLN A 162 7.69 -0.54 -11.70
C GLN A 162 8.43 -1.12 -12.91
N ALA A 163 8.63 -0.30 -13.95
CA ALA A 163 9.45 -0.68 -15.10
C ALA A 163 10.92 -0.92 -14.72
N GLY A 164 11.48 -0.13 -13.80
CA GLY A 164 12.83 -0.34 -13.26
C GLY A 164 12.95 -1.66 -12.49
N THR A 165 11.92 -2.03 -11.72
CA THR A 165 11.86 -3.31 -11.00
C THR A 165 11.84 -4.50 -11.96
N TYR A 166 11.07 -4.40 -13.04
CA TYR A 166 11.11 -5.38 -14.14
C TYR A 166 12.53 -5.53 -14.69
N VAL A 167 13.22 -4.43 -15.03
CA VAL A 167 14.60 -4.47 -15.53
C VAL A 167 15.53 -5.18 -14.55
N GLU A 168 15.52 -4.76 -13.28
CA GLU A 168 16.40 -5.31 -12.25
C GLU A 168 16.21 -6.83 -12.08
N LEU A 169 14.96 -7.28 -12.02
CA LEU A 169 14.66 -8.70 -11.83
C LEU A 169 15.01 -9.52 -13.07
N THR A 170 14.71 -9.02 -14.27
CA THR A 170 15.07 -9.71 -15.51
C THR A 170 16.60 -9.82 -15.67
N GLU A 171 17.35 -8.78 -15.29
CA GLU A 171 18.82 -8.83 -15.31
C GLU A 171 19.39 -9.81 -14.27
N LYS A 172 18.79 -9.89 -13.08
CA LYS A 172 19.26 -10.77 -12.00
C LYS A 172 18.86 -12.24 -12.19
N LYS A 173 17.67 -12.49 -12.74
CA LYS A 173 17.03 -13.82 -12.73
C LYS A 173 16.82 -14.41 -14.13
N GLY A 174 17.09 -13.64 -15.20
CA GLY A 174 16.74 -13.99 -16.57
C GLY A 174 15.27 -13.73 -16.88
N ALA A 175 14.76 -14.32 -17.96
CA ALA A 175 13.37 -14.14 -18.40
C ALA A 175 12.38 -14.42 -17.27
N LEU A 176 11.51 -13.45 -17.00
CA LEU A 176 10.49 -13.58 -15.95
C LEU A 176 9.30 -14.41 -16.47
N PRO A 177 8.58 -15.11 -15.58
CA PRO A 177 7.32 -15.76 -15.95
C PRO A 177 6.27 -14.76 -16.47
N ALA A 178 5.39 -15.21 -17.38
CA ALA A 178 4.48 -14.35 -18.14
C ALA A 178 3.45 -13.60 -17.26
N ASP A 179 3.01 -14.21 -16.17
CA ASP A 179 2.16 -13.57 -15.15
C ASP A 179 2.86 -12.38 -14.49
N ARG A 180 4.17 -12.48 -14.23
CA ARG A 180 4.98 -11.37 -13.69
C ARG A 180 5.11 -10.24 -14.69
N ILE A 181 5.35 -10.57 -15.95
CA ILE A 181 5.41 -9.59 -17.04
C ILE A 181 4.06 -8.84 -17.18
N GLU A 182 2.95 -9.57 -17.11
CA GLU A 182 1.61 -8.96 -17.11
C GLU A 182 1.39 -8.07 -15.88
N GLU A 183 1.85 -8.48 -14.70
CA GLU A 183 1.76 -7.67 -13.47
C GLU A 183 2.49 -6.33 -13.59
N TYR A 184 3.75 -6.35 -14.05
CA TYR A 184 4.55 -5.13 -14.24
C TYR A 184 3.92 -4.20 -15.28
N SER A 185 3.53 -4.73 -16.44
CA SER A 185 2.89 -3.93 -17.48
C SER A 185 1.53 -3.36 -17.05
N LYS A 186 0.69 -4.15 -16.36
CA LYS A 186 -0.63 -3.73 -15.87
C LYS A 186 -0.54 -2.53 -14.92
N VAL A 187 0.42 -2.52 -14.00
CA VAL A 187 0.62 -1.37 -13.10
C VAL A 187 1.04 -0.13 -13.88
N VAL A 188 1.95 -0.26 -14.85
CA VAL A 188 2.41 0.87 -15.68
C VAL A 188 1.24 1.49 -16.47
N ILE A 189 0.43 0.68 -17.17
CA ILE A 189 -0.73 1.19 -17.92
C ILE A 189 -1.82 1.77 -17.02
N GLN A 190 -2.01 1.23 -15.80
CA GLN A 190 -2.94 1.79 -14.83
C GLN A 190 -2.54 3.22 -14.41
N GLN A 191 -1.25 3.47 -14.17
CA GLN A 191 -0.80 4.83 -13.85
C GLN A 191 -0.84 5.75 -15.06
N ALA A 192 -0.47 5.26 -16.26
CA ALA A 192 -0.57 6.01 -17.51
C ALA A 192 -1.99 6.54 -17.75
N ASN A 193 -3.02 5.74 -17.45
CA ASN A 193 -4.42 6.13 -17.60
C ASN A 193 -4.87 7.26 -16.65
N LYS A 194 -4.11 7.55 -15.58
CA LYS A 194 -4.35 8.67 -14.65
C LYS A 194 -3.60 9.95 -15.05
N ILE A 195 -2.72 9.88 -16.05
CA ILE A 195 -1.98 11.03 -16.57
C ILE A 195 -2.86 11.86 -17.50
N VAL A 196 -2.86 13.18 -17.30
CA VAL A 196 -3.61 14.16 -18.09
C VAL A 196 -2.84 14.58 -19.34
N ASP A 197 -1.52 14.74 -19.21
CA ASP A 197 -0.65 15.08 -20.34
C ASP A 197 -0.60 13.91 -21.33
N SER A 198 -1.14 14.12 -22.53
CA SER A 198 -1.24 13.05 -23.53
C SER A 198 0.13 12.52 -23.97
N SER A 199 1.16 13.37 -24.02
CA SER A 199 2.51 12.95 -24.40
C SER A 199 3.09 11.98 -23.38
N VAL A 200 3.00 12.33 -22.09
CA VAL A 200 3.49 11.48 -21.00
C VAL A 200 2.65 10.20 -20.91
N LYS A 201 1.33 10.29 -21.11
CA LYS A 201 0.46 9.12 -21.14
C LYS A 201 0.85 8.14 -22.26
N ASP A 202 1.11 8.66 -23.46
CA ASP A 202 1.52 7.84 -24.61
C ASP A 202 2.89 7.19 -24.35
N GLU A 203 3.85 7.92 -23.77
CA GLU A 203 5.16 7.39 -23.37
C GLU A 203 5.03 6.23 -22.37
N LEU A 204 4.22 6.39 -21.32
CA LEU A 204 4.02 5.34 -20.31
C LEU A 204 3.20 4.15 -20.86
N THR A 205 2.30 4.41 -21.81
CA THR A 205 1.56 3.35 -22.52
C THR A 205 2.53 2.52 -23.38
N GLU A 206 3.45 3.16 -24.09
CA GLU A 206 4.50 2.48 -24.84
C GLU A 206 5.42 1.67 -23.92
N LEU A 207 5.84 2.25 -22.79
CA LEU A 207 6.63 1.55 -21.78
C LEU A 207 5.93 0.27 -21.27
N SER A 208 4.63 0.34 -20.98
CA SER A 208 3.83 -0.83 -20.61
C SER A 208 3.85 -1.91 -21.69
N ASN A 209 3.69 -1.53 -22.96
CA ASN A 209 3.68 -2.48 -24.07
C ASN A 209 5.04 -3.14 -24.26
N LEU A 210 6.14 -2.39 -24.12
CA LEU A 210 7.50 -2.94 -24.18
C LEU A 210 7.76 -3.98 -23.07
N ILE A 211 7.27 -3.72 -21.85
CA ILE A 211 7.33 -4.71 -20.76
C ILE A 211 6.50 -5.94 -21.12
N LYS A 212 5.26 -5.76 -21.56
CA LYS A 212 4.34 -6.85 -21.92
C LYS A 212 4.89 -7.75 -23.03
N GLU A 213 5.68 -7.18 -23.93
CA GLU A 213 6.38 -7.89 -25.01
C GLU A 213 7.76 -8.45 -24.61
N ASP A 214 8.14 -8.36 -23.32
CA ASP A 214 9.42 -8.81 -22.76
C ASP A 214 10.67 -8.19 -23.44
N LYS A 215 10.58 -6.91 -23.80
CA LYS A 215 11.63 -6.18 -24.54
C LYS A 215 12.61 -5.45 -23.61
N LEU A 216 13.44 -6.20 -22.90
CA LEU A 216 14.34 -5.68 -21.85
C LEU A 216 15.20 -4.48 -22.29
N GLU A 217 15.90 -4.58 -23.42
CA GLU A 217 16.84 -3.54 -23.85
C GLU A 217 16.12 -2.26 -24.31
N GLU A 218 14.95 -2.41 -24.93
CA GLU A 218 14.07 -1.30 -25.27
C GLU A 218 13.53 -0.62 -24.03
N VAL A 219 13.08 -1.37 -23.01
CA VAL A 219 12.63 -0.82 -21.72
C VAL A 219 13.75 -0.02 -21.04
N LYS A 220 14.97 -0.57 -20.99
CA LYS A 220 16.14 0.14 -20.44
C LYS A 220 16.45 1.44 -21.17
N SER A 221 16.39 1.41 -22.50
CA SER A 221 16.59 2.59 -23.34
C SER A 221 15.49 3.63 -23.11
N PHE A 222 14.25 3.18 -22.94
CA PHE A 222 13.10 4.03 -22.67
C PHE A 222 13.21 4.72 -21.31
N LEU A 223 13.56 3.98 -20.26
CA LEU A 223 13.74 4.53 -18.90
C LEU A 223 14.79 5.65 -18.86
N LYS A 224 15.92 5.48 -19.55
CA LYS A 224 16.97 6.53 -19.64
C LYS A 224 16.51 7.81 -20.32
N LYS A 225 15.46 7.76 -21.16
CA LYS A 225 14.89 8.96 -21.79
C LYS A 225 13.90 9.68 -20.87
N LEU A 226 13.35 8.97 -19.87
CA LEU A 226 12.36 9.48 -18.93
C LEU A 226 12.99 10.10 -17.66
N GLU A 227 14.26 9.76 -17.38
CA GLU A 227 15.16 10.40 -16.40
C GLU A 227 15.58 11.82 -16.84
#